data_AF-A0A354AX45-F1
#
_entry.id   AF-A0A354AX45-F1
#
_cell.length_a   1.000
_cell.length_b   1.000
_cell.length_c   1.000
_cell.angle_alpha   90.00
_cell.angle_beta   90.00
_cell.angle_gamma   90.00
#
_symmetry.space_group_name_H-M   'P 1'
#
loop_
_entity.id
_entity.type
_entity.pdbx_description
1 polymer ?
#
loop_
_entity_poly.entity_id
_entity_poly.type
_entity_poly.pdbx_seq_one_letter_code
_entity_poly.pdbx_strand_id
1 'polypeptide(L)'
;MPVTALTIACLIRDQRLLDCCRLRLGDTALRLEPLDWSADPVAQLRQRRAGFDGLLLERGALDGENGQLLRDSGLLLPAVVIGEVSGDIDYHPTELHLPPDQLEQLPYSMDAAISGFLRKGMEAGNPAASSPGCEQLSAQDQDAAHWKPVSRLKGRLGYLGVFYKRDPSRFLRKLPDQEREHLLGSLERTYRDLLLSYFRDPAAANQALESFVNTAFFCDLPVTKAVEIHINMIDNFDKQLKMEGHKSDFLQDYRLALIDVMAHLCEMYRRSMPPDLPMSPALTSLSATKADSAATA
;
A
#
# COMPACT_ATOMS: atom_id res chain seq x y z
N MET A 1 -19.26 -18.21 6.61
CA MET A 1 -19.36 -17.04 7.51
C MET A 1 -19.52 -15.81 6.64
N PRO A 2 -20.43 -14.88 6.95
CA PRO A 2 -20.72 -13.76 6.07
C PRO A 2 -19.49 -12.86 5.94
N VAL A 3 -19.17 -12.49 4.69
CA VAL A 3 -18.21 -11.42 4.39
C VAL A 3 -18.62 -10.21 5.22
N THR A 4 -17.72 -9.72 6.09
CA THR A 4 -18.08 -8.64 7.01
C THR A 4 -18.16 -7.35 6.23
N ALA A 5 -19.35 -7.00 5.76
CA ALA A 5 -19.54 -5.85 4.89
C ALA A 5 -18.97 -4.57 5.53
N LEU A 6 -18.07 -3.88 4.82
CA LEU A 6 -17.43 -2.65 5.29
C LEU A 6 -18.44 -1.51 5.16
N THR A 7 -18.68 -0.78 6.24
CA THR A 7 -19.63 0.34 6.23
C THR A 7 -18.90 1.63 5.91
N ILE A 8 -19.24 2.25 4.78
CA ILE A 8 -18.68 3.52 4.34
C ILE A 8 -19.69 4.63 4.63
N ALA A 9 -19.29 5.58 5.46
CA ALA A 9 -20.02 6.82 5.67
C ALA A 9 -19.89 7.72 4.44
N CYS A 10 -20.98 8.30 3.96
CA CYS A 10 -21.00 9.11 2.73
C CYS A 10 -21.51 10.53 2.99
N LEU A 11 -20.69 11.53 2.69
CA LEU A 11 -20.99 12.97 2.76
C LEU A 11 -20.96 13.54 1.34
N ILE A 12 -22.02 13.29 0.59
CA ILE A 12 -22.24 13.82 -0.77
C ILE A 12 -23.50 14.70 -0.73
N ARG A 13 -23.43 15.90 -1.31
CA ARG A 13 -24.54 16.87 -1.44
C ARG A 13 -25.40 16.56 -2.68
N ASP A 14 -24.80 16.09 -3.77
CA ASP A 14 -25.53 15.71 -4.99
C ASP A 14 -26.15 14.30 -4.90
N GLN A 15 -27.49 14.23 -4.96
CA GLN A 15 -28.22 12.95 -4.97
C GLN A 15 -27.90 12.08 -6.19
N ARG A 16 -27.60 12.68 -7.35
CA ARG A 16 -27.26 11.91 -8.56
C ARG A 16 -25.93 11.19 -8.39
N LEU A 17 -24.96 11.87 -7.78
CA LEU A 17 -23.65 11.31 -7.47
C LEU A 17 -23.77 10.17 -6.45
N LEU A 18 -24.63 10.34 -5.44
CA LEU A 18 -24.91 9.31 -4.45
C LEU A 18 -25.53 8.05 -5.09
N ASP A 19 -26.48 8.21 -6.00
CA ASP A 19 -27.11 7.09 -6.70
C ASP A 19 -26.12 6.37 -7.64
N CYS A 20 -25.24 7.12 -8.33
CA CYS A 20 -24.14 6.54 -9.10
C CYS A 20 -23.18 5.73 -8.20
N CYS A 21 -22.81 6.25 -7.03
CA CYS A 21 -21.94 5.54 -6.09
C CYS A 21 -22.60 4.24 -5.58
N ARG A 22 -23.90 4.28 -5.26
CA ARG A 22 -24.67 3.11 -4.84
C ARG A 22 -24.73 2.04 -5.92
N LEU A 23 -24.99 2.45 -7.18
CA LEU A 23 -25.05 1.53 -8.31
C LEU A 23 -23.71 0.83 -8.54
N ARG A 24 -22.59 1.54 -8.38
CA ARG A 24 -21.24 0.99 -8.57
C ARG A 24 -20.76 0.11 -7.41
N LEU A 25 -21.28 0.32 -6.21
CA LEU A 25 -20.92 -0.46 -5.01
C LEU A 25 -21.86 -1.65 -4.75
N GLY A 26 -23.01 -1.73 -5.42
CA GLY A 26 -24.03 -2.77 -5.21
C GLY A 26 -23.55 -4.22 -5.38
N ASP A 27 -22.47 -4.44 -6.13
CA ASP A 27 -21.85 -5.76 -6.36
C ASP A 27 -20.71 -6.08 -5.37
N THR A 28 -20.37 -5.16 -4.48
CA THR A 28 -19.21 -5.27 -3.58
C THR A 28 -19.63 -5.47 -2.13
N ALA A 29 -18.71 -5.94 -1.28
CA ALA A 29 -18.94 -6.07 0.16
C ALA A 29 -19.00 -4.71 0.91
N LEU A 30 -19.15 -3.59 0.20
CA LEU A 30 -19.14 -2.24 0.75
C LEU A 30 -20.59 -1.74 0.89
N ARG A 31 -20.97 -1.29 2.09
CA ARG A 31 -22.29 -0.70 2.38
C ARG A 31 -22.15 0.80 2.54
N LEU A 32 -22.82 1.57 1.70
CA LEU A 32 -22.89 3.02 1.83
C LEU A 32 -24.01 3.45 2.79
N GLU A 33 -23.64 4.24 3.79
CA GLU A 33 -24.58 4.93 4.68
C GLU A 33 -24.44 6.44 4.46
N PRO A 34 -25.42 7.10 3.81
CA PRO A 34 -25.39 8.55 3.65
C PRO A 34 -25.56 9.21 5.01
N LEU A 35 -24.74 10.22 5.28
CA LEU A 35 -24.87 11.10 6.44
C LEU A 35 -25.73 12.30 6.07
N ASP A 36 -26.66 12.65 6.96
CA ASP A 36 -27.56 13.77 6.73
C ASP A 36 -26.84 15.10 6.97
N TRP A 37 -26.81 15.96 5.96
CA TRP A 37 -26.29 17.35 6.07
C TRP A 37 -27.09 18.25 7.02
N SER A 38 -28.30 17.83 7.42
CA SER A 38 -29.19 18.60 8.31
C SER A 38 -28.80 18.53 9.78
N ALA A 39 -27.90 17.61 10.15
CA ALA A 39 -27.32 17.50 11.48
C ALA A 39 -25.81 17.71 11.38
N ASP A 40 -25.16 18.08 12.48
CA ASP A 40 -23.71 18.25 12.51
C ASP A 40 -23.02 16.93 12.10
N PRO A 41 -22.37 16.86 10.92
CA PRO A 41 -21.79 15.63 10.40
C PRO A 41 -20.68 15.11 11.32
N VAL A 42 -20.01 16.01 12.05
CA VAL A 42 -18.97 15.66 13.03
C VAL A 42 -19.57 14.97 14.25
N ALA A 43 -20.76 15.41 14.71
CA ALA A 43 -21.48 14.79 15.82
C ALA A 43 -22.00 13.40 15.47
N GLN A 44 -22.51 13.20 14.24
CA GLN A 44 -22.96 11.88 13.78
C GLN A 44 -21.79 10.89 13.63
N LEU A 45 -20.66 11.35 13.07
CA LEU A 45 -19.43 10.55 12.98
C LEU A 45 -18.88 10.21 14.38
N ARG A 46 -18.99 11.11 15.36
CA ARG A 46 -18.64 10.83 16.77
C ARG A 46 -19.53 9.78 17.39
N GLN A 47 -20.84 9.89 17.21
CA GLN A 47 -21.83 8.99 17.83
C GLN A 47 -21.79 7.58 17.22
N ARG A 48 -21.60 7.48 15.90
CA ARG A 48 -21.54 6.21 15.16
C ARG A 48 -20.11 5.82 14.77
N ARG A 49 -19.10 6.31 15.48
CA ARG A 49 -17.66 6.04 15.19
C ARG A 49 -17.32 4.56 15.07
N ALA A 50 -17.96 3.71 15.88
CA ALA A 50 -17.78 2.25 15.85
C ALA A 50 -18.59 1.54 14.74
N GLY A 51 -19.39 2.25 13.94
CA GLY A 51 -20.13 1.68 12.81
C GLY A 51 -19.36 1.76 11.50
N PHE A 52 -18.53 2.80 11.32
CA PHE A 52 -17.90 3.14 10.05
C PHE A 52 -16.47 2.61 9.92
N ASP A 53 -16.13 2.16 8.73
CA ASP A 53 -14.83 1.62 8.34
C ASP A 53 -14.12 2.51 7.30
N GLY A 54 -14.85 3.41 6.64
CA GLY A 54 -14.32 4.38 5.70
C GLY A 54 -15.27 5.57 5.50
N LEU A 55 -14.77 6.61 4.84
CA LEU A 55 -15.48 7.86 4.59
C LEU A 55 -15.42 8.21 3.09
N LEU A 56 -16.55 8.59 2.50
CA LEU A 56 -16.65 9.09 1.15
C LEU A 56 -17.11 10.55 1.22
N LEU A 57 -16.30 11.46 0.72
CA LEU A 57 -16.51 12.91 0.80
C LEU A 57 -16.71 13.47 -0.59
N GLU A 58 -17.60 14.44 -0.78
CA GLU A 58 -17.57 15.31 -1.95
C GLU A 58 -16.63 16.51 -1.67
N ARG A 59 -15.90 16.97 -2.68
CA ARG A 59 -14.99 18.10 -2.51
C ARG A 59 -15.75 19.39 -2.18
N GLY A 60 -15.30 20.11 -1.16
CA GLY A 60 -16.00 21.29 -0.62
C GLY A 60 -17.22 20.96 0.24
N ALA A 61 -17.45 19.69 0.55
CA ALA A 61 -18.54 19.28 1.41
C ALA A 61 -18.21 19.51 2.90
N LEU A 62 -16.93 19.38 3.28
CA LEU A 62 -16.41 19.78 4.59
C LEU A 62 -15.74 21.15 4.48
N ASP A 63 -16.23 22.13 5.25
CA ASP A 63 -15.54 23.40 5.44
C ASP A 63 -14.22 23.17 6.21
N GLY A 64 -13.22 24.05 5.99
CA GLY A 64 -11.88 23.91 6.60
C GLY A 64 -11.89 23.80 8.13
N GLU A 65 -12.88 24.44 8.78
CA GLU A 65 -13.10 24.36 10.24
C GLU A 65 -13.58 22.96 10.69
N ASN A 66 -14.50 22.35 9.94
CA ASN A 66 -15.00 21.00 10.22
C ASN A 66 -13.91 19.94 9.99
N GLY A 67 -13.05 20.15 8.98
CA GLY A 67 -11.87 19.34 8.76
C GLY A 67 -10.86 19.42 9.92
N GLN A 68 -10.62 20.61 10.46
CA GLN A 68 -9.79 20.81 11.66
C GLN A 68 -10.41 20.17 12.90
N LEU A 69 -11.71 20.36 13.15
CA LEU A 69 -12.41 19.75 14.29
C LEU A 69 -12.37 18.22 14.26
N LEU A 70 -12.42 17.59 13.08
CA LEU A 70 -12.27 16.14 12.93
C LEU A 70 -10.83 15.68 13.20
N ARG A 71 -9.83 16.45 12.76
CA ARG A 71 -8.41 16.20 13.05
C ARG A 71 -8.11 16.32 14.56
N ASP A 72 -8.57 17.40 15.18
CA ASP A 72 -8.35 17.69 16.60
C ASP A 72 -9.08 16.69 17.51
N SER A 73 -10.18 16.11 17.04
CA SER A 73 -10.89 15.04 17.76
C SER A 73 -10.39 13.63 17.50
N GLY A 74 -9.29 13.47 16.73
CA GLY A 74 -8.65 12.17 16.50
C GLY A 74 -9.49 11.18 15.68
N LEU A 75 -10.55 11.64 15.02
CA LEU A 75 -11.42 10.84 14.17
C LEU A 75 -10.83 10.76 12.77
N LEU A 76 -9.80 9.94 12.63
CA LEU A 76 -9.19 9.64 11.33
C LEU A 76 -9.71 8.29 10.84
N LEU A 77 -10.41 8.31 9.71
CA LEU A 77 -10.85 7.14 8.96
C LEU A 77 -10.24 7.18 7.56
N PRO A 78 -10.07 6.03 6.89
CA PRO A 78 -9.75 5.99 5.47
C PRO A 78 -10.79 6.78 4.68
N ALA A 79 -10.35 7.76 3.88
CA ALA A 79 -11.27 8.62 3.14
C ALA A 79 -10.96 8.70 1.64
N VAL A 80 -12.03 8.72 0.84
CA VAL A 80 -12.00 9.03 -0.59
C VAL A 80 -12.77 10.32 -0.82
N VAL A 81 -12.16 11.28 -1.50
CA VAL A 81 -12.75 12.59 -1.84
C VAL A 81 -13.13 12.58 -3.33
N ILE A 82 -14.39 12.81 -3.65
CA ILE A 82 -14.90 12.91 -5.01
C ILE A 82 -14.84 14.37 -5.45
N GLY A 83 -14.03 14.67 -6.47
CA GLY A 83 -13.89 16.01 -7.01
C GLY A 83 -12.64 16.17 -7.86
N GLU A 84 -12.40 17.39 -8.35
CA GLU A 84 -11.20 17.70 -9.14
C GLU A 84 -9.93 17.46 -8.32
N VAL A 85 -8.93 16.80 -8.92
CA VAL A 85 -7.64 16.49 -8.30
C VAL A 85 -6.82 17.77 -8.19
N SER A 86 -6.85 18.43 -7.02
CA SER A 86 -6.16 19.71 -6.80
C SER A 86 -4.86 19.60 -6.01
N GLY A 87 -4.52 18.41 -5.50
CA GLY A 87 -3.33 18.22 -4.68
C GLY A 87 -3.42 18.84 -3.27
N ASP A 88 -4.56 19.45 -2.93
CA ASP A 88 -4.86 19.96 -1.60
C ASP A 88 -5.29 18.82 -0.66
N ILE A 89 -4.88 18.90 0.61
CA ILE A 89 -5.27 17.94 1.65
C ILE A 89 -6.51 18.48 2.37
N ASP A 90 -7.67 17.93 2.09
CA ASP A 90 -8.95 18.37 2.65
C ASP A 90 -9.15 17.79 4.06
N TYR A 91 -8.87 16.50 4.25
CA TYR A 91 -9.19 15.74 5.44
C TYR A 91 -7.94 15.14 6.12
N HIS A 92 -7.17 14.32 5.42
CA HIS A 92 -6.01 13.62 5.99
C HIS A 92 -4.96 13.26 4.92
N PRO A 93 -3.68 13.08 5.27
CA PRO A 93 -2.62 12.90 4.27
C PRO A 93 -2.65 11.55 3.53
N THR A 94 -3.63 10.66 3.78
CA THR A 94 -3.88 9.41 3.03
C THR A 94 -5.19 9.43 2.26
N GLU A 95 -5.83 10.59 2.11
CA GLU A 95 -7.00 10.66 1.26
C GLU A 95 -6.65 10.42 -0.19
N LEU A 96 -7.60 9.77 -0.87
CA LEU A 96 -7.52 9.56 -2.30
C LEU A 96 -8.58 10.43 -2.97
N HIS A 97 -8.13 11.24 -3.90
CA HIS A 97 -8.99 12.07 -4.74
C HIS A 97 -9.43 11.26 -5.95
N LEU A 98 -10.75 11.19 -6.19
CA LEU A 98 -11.36 10.50 -7.31
C LEU A 98 -12.19 11.49 -8.13
N PRO A 99 -11.87 11.73 -9.41
CA PRO A 99 -12.73 12.57 -10.24
C PRO A 99 -14.09 11.89 -10.47
N PRO A 100 -15.17 12.66 -10.65
CA PRO A 100 -16.52 12.12 -10.84
C PRO A 100 -16.63 11.25 -12.12
N ASP A 101 -15.73 11.42 -13.09
CA ASP A 101 -15.69 10.61 -14.31
C ASP A 101 -15.11 9.19 -14.09
N GLN A 102 -14.48 8.93 -12.95
CA GLN A 102 -13.80 7.65 -12.63
C GLN A 102 -14.47 6.88 -11.49
N LEU A 103 -15.76 7.11 -11.24
CA LEU A 103 -16.53 6.43 -10.18
C LEU A 103 -16.55 4.90 -10.29
N GLU A 104 -16.22 4.33 -11.46
CA GLU A 104 -16.06 2.88 -11.64
C GLU A 104 -14.89 2.30 -10.84
N GLN A 105 -13.88 3.11 -10.54
CA GLN A 105 -12.73 2.73 -9.73
C GLN A 105 -12.99 2.85 -8.23
N LEU A 106 -14.17 3.33 -7.81
CA LEU A 106 -14.50 3.61 -6.41
C LEU A 106 -14.19 2.43 -5.47
N PRO A 107 -14.54 1.16 -5.76
CA PRO A 107 -14.17 0.04 -4.89
C PRO A 107 -12.65 -0.09 -4.70
N TYR A 108 -11.89 0.03 -5.80
CA TYR A 108 -10.43 -0.06 -5.77
C TYR A 108 -9.81 1.13 -5.02
N SER A 109 -10.33 2.34 -5.23
CA SER A 109 -9.92 3.54 -4.51
C SER A 109 -10.23 3.45 -3.02
N MET A 110 -11.36 2.85 -2.62
CA MET A 110 -11.66 2.61 -1.21
C MET A 110 -10.68 1.61 -0.59
N ASP A 111 -10.39 0.49 -1.26
CA ASP A 111 -9.42 -0.49 -0.79
C ASP A 111 -8.00 0.11 -0.69
N ALA A 112 -7.63 0.97 -1.64
CA ALA A 112 -6.38 1.70 -1.63
C ALA A 112 -6.31 2.71 -0.48
N ALA A 113 -7.41 3.43 -0.19
CA ALA A 113 -7.49 4.37 0.93
C ALA A 113 -7.34 3.63 2.27
N ILE A 114 -8.03 2.50 2.43
CA ILE A 114 -7.94 1.63 3.62
C ILE A 114 -6.51 1.11 3.78
N SER A 115 -5.90 0.61 2.71
CA SER A 115 -4.53 0.09 2.73
C SER A 115 -3.49 1.17 3.05
N GLY A 116 -3.66 2.37 2.49
CA GLY A 116 -2.83 3.53 2.77
C GLY A 116 -2.92 3.96 4.23
N PHE A 117 -4.14 4.03 4.77
CA PHE A 117 -4.40 4.35 6.17
C PHE A 117 -3.77 3.34 7.13
N LEU A 118 -3.91 2.03 6.84
CA LEU A 118 -3.29 0.96 7.63
C LEU A 118 -1.76 1.04 7.63
N ARG A 119 -1.14 1.39 6.49
CA ARG A 119 0.31 1.55 6.36
C ARG A 119 0.83 2.70 7.23
N LYS A 120 0.20 3.88 7.14
CA LYS A 120 0.61 5.03 7.97
C LYS A 120 0.34 4.81 9.45
N GLY A 121 -0.75 4.12 9.80
CA GLY A 121 -1.01 3.70 11.18
C GLY A 121 0.07 2.77 11.76
N MET A 122 0.72 1.96 10.92
CA MET A 122 1.88 1.14 11.33
C MET A 122 3.15 1.96 11.50
N GLU A 123 3.36 2.97 10.66
CA GLU A 123 4.51 3.88 10.75
C GLU A 123 4.41 4.77 12.01
N ALA A 124 3.21 5.28 12.33
CA ALA A 124 2.95 6.08 13.53
C ALA A 124 2.99 5.27 14.83
N GLY A 125 2.68 3.97 14.77
CA GLY A 125 2.77 3.05 15.92
C GLY A 125 4.18 2.52 16.19
N ASN A 126 5.18 2.88 15.38
CA ASN A 126 6.57 2.48 15.57
C ASN A 126 7.30 3.57 16.37
N PRO A 127 7.62 3.36 17.65
CA PRO A 127 8.18 4.40 18.53
C PRO A 127 9.60 4.86 18.12
N ALA A 128 10.20 4.26 17.08
CA ALA A 128 11.54 4.61 16.59
C ALA A 128 11.58 5.86 15.68
N ALA A 129 10.43 6.45 15.31
CA ALA A 129 10.36 7.64 14.44
C ALA A 129 9.81 8.90 15.13
N SER A 130 9.50 8.84 16.43
CA SER A 130 9.05 10.01 17.19
C SER A 130 10.26 10.77 17.73
N SER A 131 10.40 12.02 17.31
CA SER A 131 11.34 12.98 17.90
C SER A 131 11.11 13.13 19.41
N PRO A 132 12.15 13.41 20.22
CA PRO A 132 12.01 13.54 21.67
C PRO A 132 11.40 14.90 21.99
N GLY A 133 10.16 14.91 22.48
CA GLY A 133 9.56 16.15 22.98
C GLY A 133 8.05 16.20 22.89
N CYS A 134 7.35 15.31 23.60
CA CYS A 134 6.08 15.64 24.25
C CYS A 134 5.67 14.49 25.19
N GLU A 135 6.43 14.28 26.26
CA GLU A 135 5.90 13.55 27.41
C GLU A 135 5.15 14.53 28.29
N GLN A 136 3.82 14.35 28.37
CA GLN A 136 2.94 14.56 29.52
C GLN A 136 1.54 14.97 29.05
N LEU A 137 0.67 13.98 28.86
CA LEU A 137 -0.78 14.19 28.93
C LEU A 137 -1.33 13.33 30.06
N SER A 138 -2.01 14.02 30.97
CA SER A 138 -2.56 13.58 32.25
C SER A 138 -3.65 12.50 32.12
N ALA A 139 -3.84 11.75 33.21
CA ALA A 139 -4.69 10.56 33.36
C ALA A 139 -6.22 10.74 33.19
N GLN A 140 -6.69 11.76 32.46
CA GLN A 140 -8.11 11.99 32.12
C GLN A 140 -8.48 11.62 30.66
N ASP A 141 -7.52 11.29 29.80
CA ASP A 141 -7.74 10.87 28.39
C ASP A 141 -7.90 9.35 28.21
N GLN A 142 -8.64 8.68 29.10
CA GLN A 142 -8.80 7.22 29.04
C GLN A 142 -9.76 6.76 27.91
N ASP A 143 -10.63 7.64 27.41
CA ASP A 143 -11.53 7.34 26.29
C ASP A 143 -10.88 7.48 24.89
N ALA A 144 -9.76 8.21 24.79
CA ALA A 144 -8.94 8.28 23.58
C ALA A 144 -8.06 7.02 23.40
N ALA A 145 -7.80 6.28 24.49
CA ALA A 145 -6.92 5.11 24.49
C ALA A 145 -7.52 3.86 23.80
N HIS A 146 -8.84 3.82 23.57
CA HIS A 146 -9.53 2.62 23.07
C HIS A 146 -9.82 2.64 21.54
N TRP A 147 -9.80 3.79 20.87
CA TRP A 147 -10.10 3.82 19.44
C TRP A 147 -8.85 3.52 18.60
N LYS A 148 -8.63 2.24 18.28
CA LYS A 148 -7.61 1.79 17.33
C LYS A 148 -8.27 1.33 16.03
N PRO A 149 -8.67 2.25 15.12
CA PRO A 149 -9.35 1.89 13.87
C PRO A 149 -8.49 0.93 13.03
N VAL A 150 -7.16 1.07 13.12
CA VAL A 150 -6.18 0.21 12.46
C VAL A 150 -6.25 -1.24 12.93
N SER A 151 -6.36 -1.52 14.24
CA SER A 151 -6.41 -2.91 14.74
C SER A 151 -7.74 -3.58 14.43
N ARG A 152 -8.82 -2.80 14.44
CA ARG A 152 -10.16 -3.28 14.05
C ARG A 152 -10.23 -3.61 12.57
N LEU A 153 -9.79 -2.70 11.70
CA LEU A 153 -9.71 -2.92 10.25
C LEU A 153 -8.84 -4.15 9.96
N LYS A 154 -7.67 -4.29 10.61
CA LYS A 154 -6.82 -5.49 10.48
C LYS A 154 -7.53 -6.78 10.89
N GLY A 155 -8.27 -6.79 12.00
CA GLY A 155 -9.02 -7.96 12.45
C GLY A 155 -10.13 -8.38 11.48
N ARG A 156 -10.74 -7.40 10.79
CA ARG A 156 -11.80 -7.64 9.79
C ARG A 156 -11.27 -8.00 8.41
N LEU A 157 -10.12 -7.45 8.03
CA LEU A 157 -9.48 -7.66 6.74
C LEU A 157 -8.55 -8.88 6.71
N GLY A 158 -8.24 -9.49 7.87
CA GLY A 158 -7.62 -10.81 7.92
C GLY A 158 -6.22 -10.89 7.30
N TYR A 159 -5.36 -9.89 7.52
CA TYR A 159 -3.99 -9.85 6.98
C TYR A 159 -3.03 -10.85 7.67
N LEU A 160 -3.34 -12.14 7.63
CA LEU A 160 -2.43 -13.18 8.09
C LEU A 160 -2.01 -14.05 6.90
N GLY A 161 -0.85 -13.71 6.34
CA GLY A 161 -0.28 -14.40 5.19
C GLY A 161 1.10 -14.96 5.49
N VAL A 162 1.46 -16.03 4.78
CA VAL A 162 2.81 -16.58 4.79
C VAL A 162 3.64 -15.82 3.77
N PHE A 163 4.54 -14.97 4.25
CA PHE A 163 5.44 -14.20 3.40
C PHE A 163 6.77 -14.91 3.21
N TYR A 164 7.46 -14.62 2.09
CA TYR A 164 8.88 -14.95 1.97
C TYR A 164 9.64 -14.29 3.13
N LYS A 165 10.35 -15.11 3.92
CA LYS A 165 11.16 -14.64 5.03
C LYS A 165 12.42 -13.98 4.48
N ARG A 166 12.32 -12.68 4.19
CA ARG A 166 13.46 -11.83 3.85
C ARG A 166 14.18 -11.43 5.12
N ASP A 167 15.51 -11.51 5.14
CA ASP A 167 16.31 -11.11 6.29
C ASP A 167 16.45 -9.58 6.33
N PRO A 168 15.81 -8.87 7.30
CA PRO A 168 15.82 -7.41 7.30
C PRO A 168 17.22 -6.83 7.51
N SER A 169 18.14 -7.59 8.10
CA SER A 169 19.54 -7.20 8.31
C SER A 169 20.32 -7.07 7.01
N ARG A 170 19.88 -7.73 5.93
CA ARG A 170 20.51 -7.66 4.60
C ARG A 170 19.91 -6.59 3.68
N PHE A 171 18.98 -5.80 4.20
CA PHE A 171 18.40 -4.70 3.43
C PHE A 171 19.41 -3.59 3.21
N LEU A 172 19.42 -3.03 2.01
CA LEU A 172 20.38 -2.00 1.59
C LEU A 172 20.45 -0.80 2.56
N ARG A 173 19.33 -0.50 3.24
CA ARG A 173 19.20 0.61 4.20
C ARG A 173 19.86 0.33 5.57
N LYS A 174 20.12 -0.95 5.90
CA LYS A 174 20.69 -1.39 7.18
C LYS A 174 22.12 -1.93 7.06
N LEU A 175 22.62 -2.10 5.85
CA LEU A 175 23.98 -2.59 5.61
C LEU A 175 25.03 -1.51 5.95
N PRO A 176 26.21 -1.92 6.46
CA PRO A 176 27.38 -1.04 6.56
C PRO A 176 27.78 -0.49 5.18
N ASP A 177 28.41 0.69 5.15
CA ASP A 177 28.75 1.37 3.90
C ASP A 177 29.60 0.52 2.95
N GLN A 178 30.57 -0.24 3.47
CA GLN A 178 31.44 -1.12 2.67
C GLN A 178 30.66 -2.27 2.02
N GLU A 179 29.79 -2.95 2.77
CA GLU A 179 28.96 -4.04 2.23
C GLU A 179 27.94 -3.53 1.22
N ARG A 180 27.40 -2.32 1.47
CA ARG A 180 26.49 -1.63 0.56
C ARG A 180 27.16 -1.32 -0.77
N GLU A 181 28.37 -0.77 -0.76
CA GLU A 181 29.14 -0.49 -1.98
C GLU A 181 29.48 -1.77 -2.74
N HIS A 182 29.87 -2.83 -2.03
CA HIS A 182 30.15 -4.12 -2.66
C HIS A 182 28.90 -4.71 -3.33
N LEU A 183 27.75 -4.63 -2.67
CA LEU A 183 26.46 -5.08 -3.22
C LEU A 183 26.05 -4.26 -4.44
N LEU A 184 26.15 -2.93 -4.38
CA LEU A 184 25.87 -2.05 -5.51
C LEU A 184 26.79 -2.33 -6.70
N GLY A 185 28.10 -2.47 -6.46
CA GLY A 185 29.05 -2.84 -7.51
C GLY A 185 28.81 -4.24 -8.08
N SER A 186 28.22 -5.17 -7.31
CA SER A 186 27.76 -6.46 -7.83
C SER A 186 26.53 -6.29 -8.73
N LEU A 187 25.54 -5.51 -8.29
CA LEU A 187 24.33 -5.23 -9.07
C LEU A 187 24.66 -4.53 -10.38
N GLU A 188 25.55 -3.54 -10.37
CA GLU A 188 26.02 -2.84 -11.57
C GLU A 188 26.71 -3.80 -12.56
N ARG A 189 27.55 -4.71 -12.07
CA ARG A 189 28.21 -5.73 -12.91
C ARG A 189 27.18 -6.66 -13.56
N THR A 190 26.26 -7.21 -12.79
CA THR A 190 25.20 -8.08 -13.32
C THR A 190 24.30 -7.33 -14.31
N TYR A 191 23.98 -6.07 -14.02
CA TYR A 191 23.19 -5.22 -14.93
C TYR A 191 23.94 -4.93 -16.23
N ARG A 192 25.26 -4.71 -16.17
CA ARG A 192 26.11 -4.57 -17.36
C ARG A 192 26.06 -5.81 -18.23
N ASP A 193 26.23 -6.98 -17.61
CA ASP A 193 26.24 -8.26 -18.31
C ASP A 193 24.87 -8.54 -18.95
N LEU A 194 23.79 -8.15 -18.28
CA LEU A 194 22.43 -8.14 -18.84
C LEU A 194 22.37 -7.26 -20.09
N LEU A 195 22.77 -5.99 -20.05
CA LEU A 195 22.70 -5.11 -21.22
C LEU A 195 23.57 -5.60 -22.39
N LEU A 196 24.76 -6.12 -22.11
CA LEU A 196 25.65 -6.64 -23.16
C LEU A 196 25.10 -7.90 -23.84
N SER A 197 24.37 -8.74 -23.10
CA SER A 197 23.76 -9.96 -23.62
C SER A 197 22.36 -9.75 -24.18
N TYR A 198 21.64 -8.70 -23.78
CA TYR A 198 20.21 -8.49 -24.05
C TYR A 198 19.78 -8.72 -25.51
N PHE A 199 20.51 -8.13 -26.46
CA PHE A 199 20.21 -8.27 -27.89
C PHE A 199 21.00 -9.37 -28.59
N ARG A 200 22.01 -9.96 -27.93
CA ARG A 200 22.95 -10.92 -28.54
C ARG A 200 22.61 -12.36 -28.18
N ASP A 201 22.31 -12.61 -26.91
CA ASP A 201 22.08 -13.94 -26.36
C ASP A 201 20.92 -13.89 -25.34
N PRO A 202 19.71 -14.31 -25.74
CA PRO A 202 18.54 -14.26 -24.86
C PRO A 202 18.65 -15.20 -23.65
N ALA A 203 19.42 -16.30 -23.75
CA ALA A 203 19.58 -17.22 -22.62
C ALA A 203 20.46 -16.61 -21.53
N ALA A 204 21.60 -16.04 -21.92
CA ALA A 204 22.48 -15.32 -21.00
C ALA A 204 21.81 -14.07 -20.41
N ALA A 205 21.05 -13.34 -21.22
CA ALA A 205 20.28 -12.19 -20.76
C ALA A 205 19.25 -12.57 -19.70
N ASN A 206 18.46 -13.63 -19.91
CA ASN A 206 17.49 -14.10 -18.92
C ASN A 206 18.17 -14.53 -17.61
N GLN A 207 19.34 -15.18 -17.67
CA GLN A 207 20.07 -15.55 -16.46
C GLN A 207 20.59 -14.33 -15.69
N ALA A 208 21.16 -13.35 -16.40
CA ALA A 208 21.61 -12.09 -15.79
C ALA A 208 20.43 -11.30 -15.22
N LEU A 209 19.29 -11.30 -15.91
CA LEU A 209 18.03 -10.70 -15.47
C LEU A 209 17.54 -11.33 -14.17
N GLU A 210 17.38 -12.65 -14.12
CA GLU A 210 16.96 -13.36 -12.91
C GLU A 210 17.94 -13.13 -11.75
N SER A 211 19.25 -13.15 -12.01
CA SER A 211 20.27 -12.89 -10.99
C SER A 211 20.17 -11.47 -10.42
N PHE A 212 20.00 -10.47 -11.28
CA PHE A 212 19.81 -9.08 -10.87
C PHE A 212 18.55 -8.92 -10.04
N VAL A 213 17.42 -9.42 -10.54
CA VAL A 213 16.09 -9.25 -9.90
C VAL A 213 16.04 -9.96 -8.55
N ASN A 214 16.58 -11.18 -8.44
CA ASN A 214 16.67 -11.90 -7.17
C ASN A 214 17.46 -11.09 -6.14
N THR A 215 18.65 -10.60 -6.52
CA THR A 215 19.50 -9.80 -5.63
C THR A 215 18.79 -8.52 -5.21
N ALA A 216 18.16 -7.80 -6.16
CA ALA A 216 17.41 -6.58 -5.91
C ALA A 216 16.21 -6.81 -4.97
N PHE A 217 15.48 -7.92 -5.12
CA PHE A 217 14.33 -8.26 -4.29
C PHE A 217 14.74 -8.59 -2.84
N PHE A 218 15.81 -9.35 -2.65
CA PHE A 218 16.27 -9.74 -1.30
C PHE A 218 16.91 -8.59 -0.53
N CYS A 219 17.58 -7.66 -1.20
CA CYS A 219 18.17 -6.49 -0.54
C CYS A 219 17.19 -5.30 -0.40
N ASP A 220 15.93 -5.48 -0.84
CA ASP A 220 14.89 -4.46 -0.84
C ASP A 220 15.34 -3.18 -1.58
N LEU A 221 15.88 -3.36 -2.79
CA LEU A 221 16.38 -2.27 -3.62
C LEU A 221 15.22 -1.36 -4.06
N PRO A 222 15.26 -0.05 -3.77
CA PRO A 222 14.26 0.88 -4.29
C PRO A 222 14.27 0.89 -5.83
N VAL A 223 13.09 0.93 -6.45
CA VAL A 223 12.96 0.98 -7.92
C VAL A 223 13.72 2.18 -8.50
N THR A 224 13.73 3.32 -7.79
CA THR A 224 14.51 4.50 -8.19
C THR A 224 16.00 4.23 -8.32
N LYS A 225 16.57 3.36 -7.46
CA LYS A 225 17.97 2.94 -7.55
C LYS A 225 18.24 2.01 -8.73
N ALA A 226 17.31 1.15 -9.10
CA ALA A 226 17.45 0.32 -10.30
C ALA A 226 17.47 1.19 -11.58
N VAL A 227 16.64 2.23 -11.64
CA VAL A 227 16.64 3.21 -12.73
C VAL A 227 17.94 4.02 -12.75
N GLU A 228 18.44 4.44 -11.59
CA GLU A 228 19.73 5.14 -11.47
C GLU A 228 20.90 4.29 -12.01
N ILE A 229 20.96 3.00 -11.66
CA ILE A 229 21.96 2.06 -12.21
C ILE A 229 21.87 2.00 -13.74
N HIS A 230 20.65 1.93 -14.28
CA HIS A 230 20.44 1.92 -15.73
C HIS A 230 20.99 3.20 -16.39
N ILE A 231 20.59 4.37 -15.91
CA ILE A 231 21.01 5.66 -16.48
C ILE A 231 22.55 5.80 -16.42
N ASN A 232 23.16 5.49 -15.27
CA ASN A 232 24.61 5.55 -15.12
C ASN A 232 25.33 4.61 -16.11
N MET A 233 24.77 3.42 -16.36
CA MET A 233 25.35 2.47 -17.32
C MET A 233 25.22 2.97 -18.76
N ILE A 234 24.07 3.52 -19.15
CA ILE A 234 23.85 4.11 -20.47
C ILE A 234 24.78 5.31 -20.70
N ASP A 235 24.95 6.18 -19.71
CA ASP A 235 25.87 7.32 -19.79
C ASP A 235 27.33 6.88 -19.97
N ASN A 236 27.73 5.79 -19.30
CA ASN A 236 29.06 5.22 -19.44
C ASN A 236 29.27 4.63 -20.85
N PHE A 237 28.28 3.92 -21.40
CA PHE A 237 28.34 3.42 -22.77
C PHE A 237 28.36 4.56 -23.81
N ASP A 238 27.58 5.62 -23.61
CA ASP A 238 27.58 6.78 -24.50
C ASP A 238 28.94 7.48 -24.52
N LYS A 239 29.56 7.70 -23.35
CA LYS A 239 30.92 8.24 -23.26
C LYS A 239 31.94 7.36 -23.98
N GLN A 240 31.87 6.04 -23.76
CA GLN A 240 32.79 5.11 -24.40
C GLN A 240 32.64 5.11 -25.93
N LEU A 241 31.42 5.01 -26.44
CA LEU A 241 31.13 5.00 -27.88
C LEU A 241 31.56 6.31 -28.55
N LYS A 242 31.36 7.45 -27.89
CA LYS A 242 31.84 8.76 -28.38
C LYS A 242 33.36 8.82 -28.49
N MET A 243 34.09 8.23 -27.54
CA MET A 243 35.56 8.12 -27.62
C MET A 243 36.00 7.20 -28.75
N GLU A 244 35.23 6.15 -29.05
CA GLU A 244 35.49 5.22 -30.15
C GLU A 244 34.99 5.75 -31.52
N GLY A 245 34.29 6.88 -31.55
CA GLY A 245 33.74 7.50 -32.77
C GLY A 245 32.47 6.83 -33.31
N HIS A 246 31.79 6.02 -32.50
CA HIS A 246 30.55 5.35 -32.85
C HIS A 246 29.32 6.20 -32.50
N LYS A 247 28.21 5.97 -33.24
CA LYS A 247 26.91 6.58 -32.93
C LYS A 247 26.28 5.89 -31.72
N SER A 248 25.63 6.64 -30.85
CA SER A 248 24.99 6.14 -29.63
C SER A 248 23.46 6.10 -29.67
N ASP A 249 22.85 6.33 -30.84
CA ASP A 249 21.38 6.39 -30.98
C ASP A 249 20.68 5.08 -30.57
N PHE A 250 21.35 3.93 -30.76
CA PHE A 250 20.83 2.61 -30.39
C PHE A 250 20.71 2.40 -28.86
N LEU A 251 21.36 3.24 -28.04
CA LEU A 251 21.26 3.11 -26.59
C LEU A 251 19.83 3.30 -26.07
N GLN A 252 18.97 3.95 -26.87
CA GLN A 252 17.54 4.08 -26.55
C GLN A 252 16.82 2.73 -26.53
N ASP A 253 17.31 1.74 -27.27
CA ASP A 253 16.70 0.41 -27.34
C ASP A 253 16.84 -0.34 -26.01
N TYR A 254 17.84 0.01 -25.19
CA TYR A 254 18.00 -0.53 -23.84
C TYR A 254 16.90 -0.10 -22.86
N ARG A 255 16.02 0.85 -23.24
CA ARG A 255 14.78 1.10 -22.49
C ARG A 255 13.92 -0.15 -22.38
N LEU A 256 13.94 -1.04 -23.38
CA LEU A 256 13.25 -2.33 -23.32
C LEU A 256 13.81 -3.21 -22.21
N ALA A 257 15.14 -3.25 -22.05
CA ALA A 257 15.79 -3.99 -20.96
C ALA A 257 15.40 -3.44 -19.58
N LEU A 258 15.27 -2.12 -19.43
CA LEU A 258 14.79 -1.52 -18.18
C LEU A 258 13.33 -1.92 -17.86
N ILE A 259 12.44 -1.86 -18.85
CA ILE A 259 11.04 -2.27 -18.70
C ILE A 259 10.96 -3.74 -18.28
N ASP A 260 11.78 -4.60 -18.89
CA ASP A 260 11.81 -6.02 -18.59
C ASP A 260 12.27 -6.32 -17.15
N VAL A 261 13.32 -5.65 -16.70
CA VAL A 261 13.80 -5.70 -15.31
C VAL A 261 12.72 -5.24 -14.33
N MET A 262 12.03 -4.12 -14.64
CA MET A 262 10.96 -3.63 -13.79
C MET A 262 9.77 -4.60 -13.74
N ALA A 263 9.39 -5.17 -14.88
CA ALA A 263 8.30 -6.15 -14.96
C ALA A 263 8.61 -7.39 -14.10
N HIS A 264 9.82 -7.93 -14.21
CA HIS A 264 10.25 -9.09 -13.42
C HIS A 264 10.30 -8.78 -11.92
N LEU A 265 10.81 -7.60 -11.54
CA LEU A 265 10.83 -7.19 -10.14
C LEU A 265 9.41 -7.01 -9.58
N CYS A 266 8.54 -6.33 -10.32
CA CYS A 266 7.12 -6.17 -9.96
C CYS A 266 6.41 -7.52 -9.81
N GLU A 267 6.66 -8.47 -10.72
CA GLU A 267 6.08 -9.80 -10.66
C GLU A 267 6.60 -10.60 -9.46
N MET A 268 7.89 -10.48 -9.12
CA MET A 268 8.43 -11.07 -7.90
C MET A 268 7.77 -10.51 -6.63
N TYR A 269 7.60 -9.19 -6.55
CA TYR A 269 6.86 -8.58 -5.44
C TYR A 269 5.39 -9.04 -5.40
N ARG A 270 4.73 -9.13 -6.57
CA ARG A 270 3.35 -9.60 -6.68
C ARG A 270 3.19 -11.05 -6.20
N ARG A 271 4.09 -11.96 -6.60
CA ARG A 271 4.09 -13.36 -6.17
C ARG A 271 4.49 -13.54 -4.70
N SER A 272 5.23 -12.59 -4.15
CA SER A 272 5.61 -12.62 -2.73
C SER A 272 4.47 -12.22 -1.80
N MET A 273 3.45 -11.55 -2.33
CA MET A 273 2.21 -11.36 -1.62
C MET A 273 1.45 -12.69 -1.63
N PRO A 274 1.08 -13.24 -0.46
CA PRO A 274 0.19 -14.38 -0.40
C PRO A 274 -1.05 -14.06 -1.26
N PRO A 275 -1.53 -15.01 -2.08
CA PRO A 275 -2.79 -14.79 -2.78
C PRO A 275 -3.84 -14.42 -1.74
N ASP A 276 -4.77 -13.53 -2.11
CA ASP A 276 -5.98 -13.32 -1.33
C ASP A 276 -6.61 -14.69 -1.14
N LEU A 277 -6.37 -15.31 0.01
CA LEU A 277 -7.04 -16.54 0.37
C LEU A 277 -8.52 -16.15 0.32
N PRO A 278 -9.37 -16.80 -0.50
CA PRO A 278 -10.77 -16.85 -0.10
C PRO A 278 -10.73 -17.45 1.29
N MET A 279 -11.06 -16.63 2.29
CA MET A 279 -10.85 -16.92 3.72
C MET A 279 -11.26 -18.36 3.98
N SER A 280 -10.27 -19.27 4.00
CA SER A 280 -10.56 -20.68 4.10
C SER A 280 -10.95 -20.95 5.55
N PRO A 281 -12.03 -21.71 5.77
CA PRO A 281 -12.53 -21.95 7.10
C PRO A 281 -11.44 -22.67 7.88
N ALA A 282 -11.30 -22.22 9.12
CA ALA A 282 -10.33 -22.66 10.09
C ALA A 282 -10.01 -24.16 10.03
N LEU A 283 -8.72 -24.44 10.14
CA LEU A 283 -8.14 -25.54 10.90
C LEU A 283 -9.06 -25.92 12.08
N THR A 284 -9.92 -26.91 11.87
CA THR A 284 -10.77 -27.49 12.91
C THR A 284 -10.76 -29.00 12.77
N SER A 285 -9.66 -29.64 13.15
CA SER A 285 -9.68 -31.00 13.71
C SER A 285 -8.27 -31.37 14.15
N LEU A 286 -7.90 -31.08 15.39
CA LEU A 286 -6.87 -31.82 16.14
C LEU A 286 -6.93 -31.42 17.62
N SER A 287 -8.13 -31.43 18.21
CA SER A 287 -8.29 -31.41 19.67
C SER A 287 -9.72 -31.77 20.08
N ALA A 288 -10.13 -33.03 19.90
CA ALA A 288 -11.16 -33.67 20.71
C ALA A 288 -11.35 -35.13 20.30
N THR A 289 -10.65 -36.05 20.97
CA THR A 289 -11.19 -37.37 21.33
C THR A 289 -10.25 -37.98 22.37
N LYS A 290 -10.36 -37.47 23.59
CA LYS A 290 -9.95 -38.18 24.79
C LYS A 290 -11.12 -38.06 25.77
N ALA A 291 -11.56 -39.22 26.25
CA ALA A 291 -12.67 -39.47 27.17
C ALA A 291 -14.07 -39.33 26.56
N ASP A 292 -14.80 -40.44 26.40
CA ASP A 292 -15.60 -40.91 27.53
C ASP A 292 -16.00 -42.40 27.47
N SER A 293 -16.03 -43.01 28.68
CA SER A 293 -16.87 -44.12 29.19
C SER A 293 -17.12 -45.36 28.30
N ALA A 294 -16.71 -46.58 28.66
CA ALA A 294 -16.91 -47.35 29.90
C ALA A 294 -18.39 -47.56 30.29
N ALA A 295 -18.77 -48.84 30.35
CA ALA A 295 -19.98 -49.44 30.92
C ALA A 295 -21.27 -49.37 30.09
N THR A 296 -21.76 -50.50 29.61
CA THR A 296 -22.85 -51.23 30.30
C THR A 296 -22.80 -52.70 29.90
N ALA A 297 -22.70 -53.56 30.91
CA ALA A 297 -23.24 -54.92 30.90
C ALA A 297 -24.67 -54.84 31.44
#